data_AF-N9GXE5-F1
#
_entry.id   AF-N9GXE5-F1
#
_cell.length_a   1.000
_cell.length_b   1.000
_cell.length_c   1.000
_cell.angle_alpha   90.00
_cell.angle_beta   90.00
_cell.angle_gamma   90.00
#
_symmetry.space_group_name_H-M   'P 1'
#
loop_
_entity.id
_entity.type
_entity.pdbx_description
1 polymer ?
#
loop_
_entity_poly.entity_id
_entity_poly.type
_entity_poly.pdbx_seq_one_letter_code
_entity_poly.pdbx_strand_id
1 'polypeptide(L)'
;MFRLIAAFLLLGATTQLYATSVDENTHESTPTSTHSMTPQNLSLNAFGQWVIGWGTGPEGARQRLDYIQREDVVIIKQKGTTLEMIRAWQQYYENEVQNNANNPTARYRARLMKKIADLW
;
A
#
# COMPACT_ATOMS: atom_id res chain seq x y z
N MET A 1 -70.97 -13.41 -13.91
CA MET A 1 -70.09 -12.50 -14.67
C MET A 1 -69.16 -11.81 -13.67
N PHE A 2 -67.84 -11.76 -13.96
CA PHE A 2 -66.75 -11.09 -13.20
C PHE A 2 -66.51 -11.60 -11.75
N ARG A 3 -65.63 -12.57 -11.47
CA ARG A 3 -64.14 -12.57 -11.44
C ARG A 3 -63.51 -11.42 -10.63
N LEU A 4 -63.08 -11.71 -9.41
CA LEU A 4 -61.91 -11.11 -8.75
C LEU A 4 -61.28 -12.18 -7.84
N ILE A 5 -60.20 -12.79 -8.35
CA ILE A 5 -59.34 -13.72 -7.62
C ILE A 5 -58.24 -12.86 -6.99
N ALA A 6 -58.28 -12.69 -5.67
CA ALA A 6 -57.16 -12.15 -4.92
C ALA A 6 -56.14 -13.28 -4.70
N ALA A 7 -55.16 -13.39 -5.60
CA ALA A 7 -54.04 -14.29 -5.43
C ALA A 7 -53.09 -13.72 -4.36
N PHE A 8 -53.09 -14.35 -3.18
CA PHE A 8 -52.00 -14.24 -2.22
C PHE A 8 -50.74 -14.87 -2.82
N LEU A 9 -49.82 -14.05 -3.32
CA LEU A 9 -48.46 -14.47 -3.64
C LEU A 9 -47.61 -14.35 -2.37
N LEU A 10 -47.57 -15.45 -1.62
CA LEU A 10 -46.41 -15.82 -0.82
C LEU A 10 -45.36 -16.36 -1.81
N LEU A 11 -44.21 -15.69 -1.96
CA LEU A 11 -43.00 -16.37 -2.43
C LEU A 11 -41.73 -15.59 -2.08
N GLY A 12 -40.95 -16.18 -1.17
CA GLY A 12 -39.50 -16.31 -1.25
C GLY A 12 -38.66 -15.03 -1.30
N ALA A 13 -37.92 -14.79 -0.22
CA ALA A 13 -36.75 -13.92 -0.23
C ALA A 13 -35.86 -14.27 -1.44
N THR A 14 -35.66 -13.31 -2.35
CA THR A 14 -34.62 -13.42 -3.36
C THR A 14 -33.28 -13.25 -2.63
N THR A 15 -32.63 -14.37 -2.30
CA THR A 15 -31.18 -14.35 -2.10
C THR A 15 -30.59 -13.82 -3.41
N GLN A 16 -30.16 -12.56 -3.40
CA GLN A 16 -29.28 -12.05 -4.43
C GLN A 16 -27.98 -12.85 -4.30
N LEU A 17 -27.85 -13.92 -5.08
CA LEU A 17 -26.55 -14.44 -5.45
C LEU A 17 -25.87 -13.32 -6.22
N TYR A 18 -25.10 -12.51 -5.49
CA TYR A 18 -24.08 -11.67 -6.08
C TYR A 18 -23.04 -12.63 -6.67
N ALA A 19 -23.27 -13.04 -7.91
CA ALA A 19 -22.21 -13.57 -8.75
C ALA A 19 -21.21 -12.43 -8.92
N THR A 20 -20.24 -12.37 -8.02
CA THR A 20 -19.03 -11.60 -8.29
C THR A 20 -18.38 -12.33 -9.46
N SER A 21 -18.57 -11.81 -10.66
CA SER A 21 -17.60 -12.04 -11.71
C SER A 21 -16.31 -11.43 -11.18
N VAL A 22 -15.45 -12.30 -10.65
CA VAL A 22 -14.03 -11.98 -10.54
C VAL A 22 -13.60 -11.75 -11.99
N ASP A 23 -13.65 -10.49 -12.42
CA ASP A 23 -12.84 -10.02 -13.53
C ASP A 23 -11.40 -10.20 -13.08
N GLU A 24 -10.89 -11.41 -13.32
CA GLU A 24 -9.50 -11.79 -13.26
C GLU A 24 -8.80 -11.12 -14.46
N ASN A 25 -8.73 -9.80 -14.41
CA ASN A 25 -7.92 -9.00 -15.30
C ASN A 25 -7.09 -8.04 -14.45
N THR A 26 -6.42 -8.58 -13.45
CA THR A 26 -5.24 -7.93 -12.88
C THR A 26 -4.05 -8.67 -13.42
N HIS A 27 -3.52 -8.15 -14.51
CA HIS A 27 -2.23 -8.46 -15.09
C HIS A 27 -1.21 -8.67 -13.96
N GLU A 28 -0.94 -9.94 -13.65
CA GLU A 28 0.04 -10.41 -12.68
C GLU A 28 1.42 -9.99 -13.17
N SER A 29 1.75 -8.73 -12.89
CA SER A 29 3.11 -8.23 -13.02
C SER A 29 3.80 -8.67 -11.75
N THR A 30 4.41 -9.85 -11.82
CA THR A 30 5.16 -10.55 -10.79
C THR A 30 5.89 -9.57 -9.83
N PRO A 31 5.55 -9.50 -8.52
CA PRO A 31 6.39 -8.79 -7.55
C PRO A 31 6.87 -9.76 -6.47
N THR A 32 7.51 -10.87 -6.85
CA THR A 32 8.07 -11.82 -5.88
C THR A 32 9.27 -11.25 -5.10
N SER A 33 9.73 -10.03 -5.39
CA SER A 33 10.95 -9.46 -4.76
C SER A 33 10.72 -8.36 -3.72
N THR A 34 9.59 -7.65 -3.74
CA THR A 34 9.36 -6.50 -2.82
C THR A 34 8.62 -6.87 -1.53
N HIS A 35 7.97 -8.03 -1.50
CA HIS A 35 7.21 -8.50 -0.35
C HIS A 35 8.10 -8.96 0.83
N SER A 36 9.32 -9.42 0.53
CA SER A 36 10.33 -9.75 1.53
C SER A 36 10.97 -8.51 2.17
N MET A 37 10.80 -7.34 1.56
CA MET A 37 11.34 -6.06 2.04
C MET A 37 10.37 -5.31 2.95
N THR A 38 9.13 -5.78 3.11
CA THR A 38 8.14 -5.19 4.01
C THR A 38 7.95 -6.04 5.27
N PRO A 39 7.69 -5.43 6.43
CA PRO A 39 7.39 -6.18 7.62
C PRO A 39 6.06 -6.92 7.46
N GLN A 40 5.96 -8.12 8.06
CA GLN A 40 4.72 -8.89 8.19
C GLN A 40 4.00 -9.17 6.86
N ASN A 41 4.73 -9.28 5.74
CA ASN A 41 4.13 -9.55 4.43
C ASN A 41 3.10 -8.47 4.01
N LEU A 42 3.32 -7.22 4.43
CA LEU A 42 2.48 -6.10 4.02
C LEU A 42 2.69 -5.74 2.55
N SER A 43 1.65 -5.29 1.87
CA SER A 43 1.81 -4.67 0.56
C SER A 43 2.68 -3.41 0.66
N LEU A 44 3.43 -3.08 -0.40
CA LEU A 44 4.26 -1.87 -0.45
C LEU A 44 3.44 -0.60 -0.15
N ASN A 45 2.21 -0.54 -0.65
CA ASN A 45 1.32 0.59 -0.39
C ASN A 45 1.01 0.69 1.12
N ALA A 46 0.63 -0.43 1.75
CA ALA A 46 0.35 -0.46 3.17
C ALA A 46 1.59 -0.14 4.02
N PHE A 47 2.76 -0.69 3.68
CA PHE A 47 4.02 -0.35 4.33
C PHE A 47 4.30 1.16 4.23
N GLY A 48 4.20 1.69 3.02
CA GLY A 48 4.47 3.09 2.74
C GLY A 48 3.54 4.08 3.46
N GLN A 49 2.24 3.79 3.47
CA GLN A 49 1.23 4.66 4.07
C GLN A 49 1.14 4.49 5.59
N TRP A 50 1.13 3.25 6.08
CA TRP A 50 0.82 2.97 7.48
C TRP A 50 2.07 2.81 8.34
N VAL A 51 3.19 2.34 7.79
CA VAL A 51 4.42 2.16 8.56
C VAL A 51 5.30 3.40 8.46
N ILE A 52 5.65 3.80 7.24
CA ILE A 52 6.56 4.92 6.98
C ILE A 52 5.83 6.27 7.02
N GLY A 53 4.60 6.33 6.49
CA GLY A 53 3.80 7.56 6.44
C GLY A 53 4.16 8.49 5.27
N TRP A 54 4.72 7.98 4.18
CA TRP A 54 5.11 8.79 3.01
C TRP A 54 3.97 9.03 1.99
N GLY A 55 2.75 8.59 2.29
CA GLY A 55 1.58 8.73 1.41
C GLY A 55 1.68 7.96 0.07
N THR A 56 0.89 8.36 -0.92
CA THR A 56 0.88 7.72 -2.26
C THR A 56 1.85 8.36 -3.25
N GLY A 57 2.13 9.66 -3.10
CA GLY A 57 2.84 10.47 -4.08
C GLY A 57 4.09 11.18 -3.55
N PRO A 58 4.71 12.03 -4.38
CA PRO A 58 5.93 12.74 -4.04
C PRO A 58 5.73 13.77 -2.92
N GLU A 59 4.54 14.37 -2.81
CA GLU A 59 4.22 15.38 -1.78
C GLU A 59 4.21 14.76 -0.38
N GLY A 60 3.59 13.59 -0.23
CA GLY A 60 3.56 12.87 1.05
C GLY A 60 4.95 12.44 1.49
N ALA A 61 5.78 11.98 0.54
CA ALA A 61 7.15 11.58 0.83
C ALA A 61 8.02 12.77 1.20
N ARG A 62 7.85 13.91 0.52
CA ARG A 62 8.54 15.15 0.86
C ARG A 62 8.13 15.66 2.24
N GLN A 63 6.83 15.74 2.53
CA GLN A 63 6.34 16.17 3.83
C GLN A 63 6.88 15.27 4.94
N ARG A 64 6.85 13.95 4.74
CA ARG A 64 7.39 13.01 5.72
C ARG A 64 8.90 13.18 5.90
N LEU A 65 9.65 13.40 4.82
CA LEU A 65 11.09 13.68 4.88
C LEU A 65 11.40 14.94 5.71
N ASP A 66 10.62 16.00 5.53
CA ASP A 66 10.85 17.27 6.21
C ASP A 66 10.60 17.13 7.74
N TYR A 67 9.55 16.40 8.13
CA TYR A 67 9.07 16.34 9.52
C TYR A 67 9.43 15.08 10.31
N ILE A 68 10.07 14.06 9.69
CA ILE A 68 10.40 12.84 10.42
C ILE A 68 11.42 13.10 11.53
N GLN A 69 11.10 12.58 12.71
CA GLN A 69 11.89 12.71 13.94
C GLN A 69 12.29 11.34 14.48
N ARG A 70 13.11 11.32 15.55
CA ARG A 70 13.59 10.06 16.14
C ARG A 70 12.45 9.25 16.75
N GLU A 71 11.43 9.92 17.28
CA GLU A 71 10.23 9.31 17.87
C GLU A 71 9.44 8.52 16.81
N ASP A 72 9.37 9.04 15.58
CA ASP A 72 8.77 8.33 14.45
C ASP A 72 9.54 7.04 14.12
N VAL A 73 10.86 7.07 14.21
CA VAL A 73 11.71 5.90 13.94
C VAL A 73 11.48 4.81 14.99
N VAL A 74 11.23 5.18 16.24
CA VAL A 74 10.83 4.23 17.29
C VAL A 74 9.51 3.54 16.92
N ILE A 75 8.53 4.29 16.42
CA ILE A 75 7.25 3.72 15.97
C ILE A 75 7.45 2.80 14.76
N ILE A 76 8.31 3.17 13.81
CA ILE A 76 8.64 2.35 12.63
C ILE A 76 9.27 1.01 13.05
N LYS A 77 10.16 1.03 14.06
CA LYS A 77 10.74 -0.19 14.66
C LYS A 77 9.69 -1.06 15.34
N GLN A 78 8.80 -0.46 16.13
CA GLN A 78 7.71 -1.18 16.81
C GLN A 78 6.75 -1.87 15.83
N LYS A 79 6.57 -1.30 14.64
CA LYS A 79 5.80 -1.91 13.55
C LYS A 79 6.53 -3.06 12.84
N GLY A 80 7.69 -3.49 13.34
CA GLY A 80 8.44 -4.64 12.85
C GLY A 80 9.42 -4.33 11.72
N THR A 81 9.66 -3.05 11.42
CA THR A 81 10.65 -2.66 10.41
C THR A 81 12.06 -2.77 10.98
N THR A 82 12.99 -3.32 10.20
CA THR A 82 14.40 -3.41 10.57
C THR A 82 15.25 -2.40 9.80
N LEU A 83 16.46 -2.11 10.30
CA LEU A 83 17.41 -1.24 9.58
C LEU A 83 17.75 -1.81 8.21
N GLU A 84 17.85 -3.14 8.11
CA GLU A 84 18.11 -3.84 6.86
C GLU A 84 17.02 -3.57 5.83
N MET A 85 15.74 -3.64 6.23
CA MET A 85 14.61 -3.31 5.35
C MET A 85 14.69 -1.86 4.86
N ILE A 86 14.97 -0.91 5.76
CA ILE A 86 15.12 0.50 5.39
C ILE A 86 16.24 0.71 4.37
N ARG A 87 17.40 0.07 4.58
CA ARG A 87 18.54 0.15 3.64
C ARG A 87 18.22 -0.49 2.30
N ALA A 88 17.53 -1.62 2.30
CA ALA A 88 17.09 -2.28 1.08
C ALA A 88 16.13 -1.37 0.28
N TRP A 89 15.18 -0.71 0.94
CA TRP A 89 14.29 0.27 0.32
C TRP A 89 15.01 1.52 -0.17
N GLN A 90 16.01 1.99 0.58
CA GLN A 90 16.86 3.10 0.13
C GLN A 90 17.51 2.75 -1.21
N GLN A 91 18.20 1.61 -1.29
CA GLN A 91 18.89 1.15 -2.49
C GLN A 91 17.92 0.95 -3.66
N TYR A 92 16.75 0.35 -3.41
CA TYR A 92 15.72 0.18 -4.42
C TYR A 92 15.31 1.52 -5.03
N TYR A 93 14.98 2.52 -4.21
CA TYR A 93 14.58 3.83 -4.73
C TYR A 93 15.73 4.63 -5.34
N GLU A 94 16.97 4.45 -4.87
CA GLU A 94 18.15 5.03 -5.52
C GLU A 94 18.33 4.47 -6.94
N ASN A 95 18.14 3.16 -7.12
CA ASN A 95 18.18 2.52 -8.44
C ASN A 95 17.03 3.02 -9.33
N GLU A 96 15.82 3.15 -8.79
CA GLU A 96 14.67 3.70 -9.52
C GLU A 96 14.92 5.14 -10.01
N VAL A 97 15.64 5.96 -9.22
CA VAL A 97 16.03 7.32 -9.65
C VAL A 97 17.07 7.28 -10.77
N GLN A 98 17.99 6.32 -10.77
CA GLN A 98 18.94 6.16 -11.87
C GLN A 98 18.25 5.71 -13.16
N ASN A 99 17.30 4.79 -13.04
CA ASN A 99 16.51 4.28 -14.18
C ASN A 99 15.52 5.32 -14.72
N ASN A 100 14.97 6.17 -13.85
CA ASN A 100 14.04 7.22 -14.21
C ASN A 100 14.30 8.50 -13.40
N ALA A 101 15.20 9.34 -13.91
CA ALA A 101 15.59 10.59 -13.27
C ALA A 101 14.43 11.59 -13.08
N ASN A 102 13.35 11.44 -13.85
CA ASN A 102 12.17 12.30 -13.79
C ASN A 102 11.10 11.78 -12.82
N ASN A 103 11.39 10.76 -12.00
CA ASN A 103 10.49 10.28 -10.96
C ASN A 103 10.75 11.01 -9.62
N PRO A 104 10.03 12.10 -9.29
CA PRO A 104 10.24 12.83 -8.04
C PRO A 104 9.89 11.97 -6.81
N THR A 105 8.95 11.04 -6.93
CA THR A 105 8.51 10.18 -5.82
C THR A 105 9.63 9.28 -5.35
N ALA A 106 10.29 8.57 -6.28
CA ALA A 106 11.42 7.71 -5.95
C ALA A 106 12.54 8.52 -5.26
N ARG A 107 12.82 9.74 -5.75
CA ARG A 107 13.83 10.62 -5.16
C ARG A 107 13.53 11.00 -3.71
N TYR A 108 12.29 11.36 -3.39
CA TYR A 108 11.92 11.70 -2.01
C TYR A 108 11.88 10.46 -1.11
N ARG A 109 11.41 9.31 -1.61
CA ARG A 109 11.40 8.06 -0.84
C ARG A 109 12.81 7.56 -0.53
N ALA A 110 13.75 7.63 -1.48
CA ALA A 110 15.16 7.30 -1.24
C ALA A 110 15.76 8.17 -0.11
N ARG A 111 15.57 9.49 -0.19
CA ARG A 111 16.05 10.43 0.84
C ARG A 111 15.38 10.19 2.18
N LEU A 112 14.09 9.84 2.20
CA LEU A 112 13.37 9.53 3.43
C LEU A 112 13.94 8.27 4.09
N MET A 113 14.16 7.21 3.32
CA MET A 113 14.77 5.97 3.84
C MET A 113 16.17 6.25 4.40
N LYS A 114 16.99 7.06 3.71
CA LYS A 114 18.29 7.48 4.22
C LYS A 114 18.17 8.23 5.56
N LYS A 115 17.26 9.20 5.67
CA LYS A 115 17.05 9.94 6.93
C LYS A 115 16.58 9.03 8.07
N ILE A 116 15.72 8.05 7.78
CA ILE A 116 15.29 7.04 8.77
C ILE A 116 16.47 6.20 9.23
N ALA A 117 17.35 5.78 8.32
CA ALA A 117 18.55 5.03 8.66
C ALA A 117 19.55 5.86 9.48
N ASP A 118 19.69 7.15 9.20
CA ASP A 118 20.55 8.07 9.96
C ASP A 118 20.02 8.32 11.39
N LEU A 119 18.70 8.29 11.56
CA LEU A 119 18.00 8.45 12.83
C LEU A 119 17.78 7.13 13.59
N TRP A 120 18.26 6.00 13.04
CA TRP A 120 18.03 4.66 13.58
C TRP A 120 18.72 4.44 14.91
#